data_AF-A0A7X8SIH0-F1
#
_entry.id   AF-A0A7X8SIH0-F1
#
_cell.length_a   1.000
_cell.length_b   1.000
_cell.length_c   1.000
_cell.angle_alpha   90.00
_cell.angle_beta   90.00
_cell.angle_gamma   90.00
#
_symmetry.space_group_name_H-M   'P 1'
#
loop_
_entity.id
_entity.type
_entity.pdbx_description
1 polymer ?
#
loop_
_entity_poly.entity_id
_entity_poly.type
_entity_poly.pdbx_seq_one_letter_code
_entity_poly.pdbx_strand_id
1 'polypeptide(L)'
;MRSNTYKTVVEEPKKVKKDSPFSKWFANLPKWKFLSNDAEDENSQYIQKVVFVTFLGIIYIANSFQAEKSHLRINQLEKSVERLRVEYSTLKYDFINESKRSKIEEKAANMGLVPLENAPIVITVPNLEDN
;
A
#
# COMPACT_ATOMS: atom_id res chain seq x y z
N MET A 1 39.88 19.64 57.57
CA MET A 1 38.75 20.59 57.64
C MET A 1 37.53 19.90 57.04
N ARG A 2 36.42 19.83 57.79
CA ARG A 2 35.12 19.37 57.30
C ARG A 2 34.39 20.58 56.70
N SER A 3 33.84 20.45 55.50
CA SER A 3 32.90 21.40 54.91
C SER A 3 31.63 20.68 54.46
N ASN A 4 30.51 21.33 54.74
CA ASN A 4 29.18 20.76 54.91
C ASN A 4 28.35 20.59 53.63
N THR A 5 27.42 19.64 53.78
CA THR A 5 26.13 19.43 53.11
C THR A 5 25.34 20.70 52.81
N TYR A 6 24.94 20.89 51.55
CA TYR A 6 23.65 21.48 51.21
C TYR A 6 22.92 20.61 50.20
N LYS A 7 21.67 20.30 50.55
CA LYS A 7 20.69 19.61 49.74
C LYS A 7 20.33 20.52 48.57
N THR A 8 20.73 20.17 47.35
CA THR A 8 20.19 20.80 46.15
C THR A 8 18.70 20.46 46.10
N VAL A 9 17.85 21.47 46.28
CA VAL A 9 16.43 21.36 45.97
C VAL A 9 16.35 21.13 44.48
N VAL A 10 16.04 19.90 44.07
CA VAL A 10 15.66 19.60 42.70
C VAL A 10 14.31 20.28 42.50
N GLU A 11 14.33 21.52 42.02
CA GLU A 11 13.14 22.12 41.43
C GLU A 11 12.79 21.28 40.20
N GLU A 12 11.62 20.64 40.22
CA GLU A 12 11.12 19.96 39.03
C GLU A 12 11.06 20.98 37.88
N PRO A 13 11.65 20.70 36.71
CA PRO A 13 11.57 21.63 35.60
C PRO A 13 10.09 21.80 35.22
N LYS A 14 9.56 23.01 35.40
CA LYS A 14 8.24 23.42 34.91
C LYS A 14 8.08 22.93 33.49
N LYS A 15 7.10 22.04 33.27
CA LYS A 15 6.79 21.46 31.96
C LYS A 15 6.52 22.59 30.96
N VAL A 16 7.52 22.95 30.16
CA VAL A 16 7.36 23.88 29.04
C VAL A 16 6.44 23.16 28.05
N LYS A 17 5.21 23.67 27.93
CA LYS A 17 4.20 23.15 26.99
C LYS A 17 4.81 23.26 25.59
N LYS A 18 5.05 22.12 24.94
CA LYS A 18 5.54 22.10 23.55
C LYS A 18 4.46 22.69 22.66
N ASP A 19 4.71 23.86 22.09
CA ASP A 19 3.83 24.50 21.12
C ASP A 19 3.66 23.56 19.92
N SER A 20 2.48 22.95 19.79
CA SER A 20 2.18 22.07 18.68
C SER A 20 2.20 22.88 17.37
N PRO A 21 2.74 22.36 16.24
CA PRO A 21 2.74 23.06 14.95
C PRO A 21 1.35 23.55 14.53
N PHE A 22 0.32 22.82 14.97
CA PHE A 22 -1.08 23.17 14.83
C PHE A 22 -1.41 24.48 15.55
N SER A 23 -0.99 24.67 16.81
CA SER A 23 -1.35 25.88 17.59
C SER A 23 -0.75 27.16 17.01
N LYS A 24 0.43 27.09 16.36
CA LYS A 24 1.03 28.22 15.64
C LYS A 24 0.25 28.58 14.37
N TRP A 25 -0.30 27.58 13.70
CA TRP A 25 -1.14 27.78 12.51
C TRP A 25 -2.49 28.42 12.87
N PHE A 26 -3.14 28.01 13.97
CA PHE A 26 -4.38 28.66 14.44
C PHE A 26 -4.17 30.06 15.02
N ALA A 27 -3.04 30.31 15.70
CA ALA A 27 -2.76 31.60 16.32
C ALA A 27 -2.59 32.75 15.32
N ASN A 28 -2.12 32.46 14.10
CA ASN A 28 -1.89 33.47 13.05
C ASN A 28 -3.11 33.72 12.15
N LEU A 29 -4.27 33.11 12.44
CA LEU A 29 -5.48 33.24 11.63
C LEU A 29 -6.36 34.39 12.17
N PRO A 30 -6.45 35.55 11.48
CA PRO A 30 -7.31 36.67 11.90
C PRO A 30 -8.81 36.31 11.97
N LYS A 31 -9.21 35.18 11.37
CA LYS A 31 -10.58 34.63 11.40
C LYS A 31 -11.01 34.13 12.79
N TRP A 32 -10.08 33.83 13.69
CA TRP A 32 -10.43 33.38 15.06
C TRP A 32 -10.99 34.51 15.94
N LYS A 33 -10.67 35.77 15.61
CA LYS A 33 -11.25 36.94 16.27
C LYS A 33 -12.77 37.07 16.00
N PHE A 34 -13.25 36.66 14.83
CA PHE A 34 -14.67 36.64 14.47
C PHE A 34 -15.49 35.57 15.23
N LEU A 35 -14.85 34.48 15.67
CA LEU A 35 -15.53 33.42 16.42
C LEU A 35 -15.63 33.70 17.93
N SER A 36 -14.80 34.62 18.45
CA SER A 36 -14.64 34.85 19.88
C SER A 36 -15.18 36.18 20.38
N ASN A 37 -15.31 37.20 19.53
CA ASN A 37 -15.59 38.57 20.01
C ASN A 37 -17.02 39.09 19.87
N ASP A 38 -17.94 38.41 19.19
CA ASP A 38 -19.28 38.97 18.98
C ASP A 38 -20.33 38.15 19.76
N ALA A 39 -20.20 38.16 21.08
CA ALA A 39 -21.19 37.64 22.02
C ALA A 39 -22.18 38.72 22.52
N GLU A 40 -22.07 39.95 22.01
CA GLU A 40 -22.91 41.08 22.46
C GLU A 40 -24.07 41.47 21.53
N ASP A 41 -24.22 40.84 20.37
CA ASP A 41 -25.37 41.08 19.49
C ASP A 41 -26.17 39.79 19.24
N GLU A 42 -27.49 39.92 19.06
CA GLU A 42 -28.56 38.90 19.02
C GLU A 42 -28.35 37.70 18.06
N ASN A 43 -27.21 37.62 17.36
CA ASN A 43 -26.89 36.71 16.28
C ASN A 43 -26.05 35.47 16.67
N SER A 44 -25.74 35.29 17.96
CA SER A 44 -24.91 34.19 18.51
C SER A 44 -25.36 32.79 18.05
N GLN A 45 -26.68 32.59 17.90
CA GLN A 45 -27.25 31.30 17.48
C GLN A 45 -26.86 30.87 16.05
N TYR A 46 -26.61 31.82 15.16
CA TYR A 46 -26.24 31.53 13.76
C TYR A 46 -24.76 31.15 13.65
N ILE A 47 -23.89 31.81 14.43
CA ILE A 47 -22.45 31.55 14.44
C ILE A 47 -22.19 30.09 14.87
N GLN A 48 -22.85 29.62 15.92
CA GLN A 48 -22.73 28.23 16.38
C GLN A 48 -23.16 27.21 15.31
N LYS A 49 -24.25 27.48 14.58
CA LYS A 49 -24.74 26.63 13.49
C LYS A 49 -23.77 26.57 12.31
N VAL A 50 -23.20 27.71 11.91
CA VAL A 50 -22.25 27.78 10.79
C VAL A 50 -20.94 27.05 11.12
N VAL A 51 -20.45 27.16 12.35
CA VAL A 51 -19.27 26.42 12.83
C VAL A 51 -19.53 24.92 12.79
N PHE A 52 -20.71 24.48 13.22
CA PHE A 52 -21.08 23.06 13.20
C PHE A 52 -21.13 22.49 11.78
N VAL A 53 -21.74 23.20 10.82
CA VAL A 53 -21.77 22.78 9.41
C VAL A 53 -20.37 22.80 8.79
N THR A 54 -19.56 23.80 9.11
CA THR A 54 -18.17 23.87 8.64
C THR A 54 -17.34 22.70 9.17
N PHE A 55 -17.52 22.33 10.43
CA PHE A 55 -16.87 21.16 11.03
C PHE A 55 -17.25 19.86 10.31
N LEU A 56 -18.54 19.67 10.03
CA LEU A 56 -19.02 18.54 9.22
C LEU A 56 -18.44 18.57 7.80
N GLY A 57 -18.32 19.75 7.20
CA GLY A 57 -17.70 19.93 5.88
C GLY A 57 -16.23 19.51 5.86
N ILE A 58 -15.46 19.85 6.89
CA ILE A 58 -14.05 19.42 7.02
C ILE A 58 -13.95 17.90 7.13
N ILE A 59 -14.80 17.26 7.94
CA ILE A 59 -14.85 15.79 8.06
C ILE A 59 -15.19 15.16 6.71
N TYR A 60 -16.16 15.72 5.99
CA TYR A 60 -16.56 15.24 4.68
C TYR A 60 -15.41 15.33 3.66
N ILE A 61 -14.72 16.47 3.58
CA ILE A 61 -13.57 16.65 2.67
C ILE A 61 -12.44 15.68 3.03
N ALA A 62 -12.15 15.51 4.32
CA ALA A 62 -11.12 14.58 4.80
C ALA A 62 -11.42 13.14 4.37
N ASN A 63 -12.67 12.69 4.55
CA ASN A 63 -13.10 11.35 4.13
C ASN A 63 -13.07 11.18 2.61
N SER A 64 -13.51 12.19 1.85
CA SER A 64 -13.51 12.17 0.38
C SER A 64 -12.09 12.00 -0.17
N PHE A 65 -11.12 12.73 0.37
CA PHE A 65 -9.72 12.63 -0.06
C PHE A 65 -9.10 11.26 0.20
N GLN A 66 -9.53 10.57 1.26
CA GLN A 66 -9.10 9.20 1.54
C GLN A 66 -9.72 8.19 0.59
N ALA A 67 -11.00 8.36 0.23
CA ALA A 67 -11.66 7.54 -0.78
C ALA A 67 -10.98 7.70 -2.15
N GLU A 68 -10.71 8.93 -2.57
CA GLU A 68 -10.03 9.24 -3.84
C GLU A 68 -8.65 8.57 -3.93
N LYS A 69 -7.82 8.71 -2.89
CA LYS A 69 -6.51 8.02 -2.83
C LYS A 69 -6.63 6.50 -2.93
N SER A 70 -7.65 5.93 -2.29
CA SER A 70 -7.91 4.49 -2.31
C SER A 70 -8.31 4.03 -3.72
N HIS A 71 -9.18 4.78 -4.40
CA HIS A 71 -9.55 4.51 -5.79
C HIS A 71 -8.35 4.59 -6.74
N LEU A 72 -7.50 5.62 -6.60
CA LEU A 72 -6.28 5.73 -7.41
C LEU A 72 -5.34 4.55 -7.19
N ARG A 73 -5.19 4.12 -5.93
CA ARG A 73 -4.37 2.95 -5.59
C ARG A 73 -4.94 1.66 -6.19
N ILE A 74 -6.25 1.43 -6.07
CA ILE A 74 -6.92 0.27 -6.67
C ILE A 74 -6.68 0.23 -8.18
N ASN A 75 -6.93 1.34 -8.87
CA ASN A 75 -6.71 1.44 -10.32
C ASN A 75 -5.26 1.13 -10.73
N GLN A 76 -4.27 1.56 -9.93
CA GLN A 76 -2.87 1.24 -10.18
C GLN A 76 -2.59 -0.25 -9.98
N LEU A 77 -3.10 -0.84 -8.90
CA LEU A 77 -2.93 -2.27 -8.62
C LEU A 77 -3.57 -3.14 -9.70
N GLU A 78 -4.78 -2.81 -10.15
CA GLU A 78 -5.46 -3.52 -11.23
C GLU A 78 -4.63 -3.53 -12.51
N LYS A 79 -4.05 -2.39 -12.89
CA LYS A 79 -3.13 -2.32 -14.04
C LYS A 79 -1.88 -3.18 -13.85
N SER A 80 -1.31 -3.22 -12.65
CA SER A 80 -0.16 -4.07 -12.34
C SER A 80 -0.50 -5.55 -12.43
N VAL A 81 -1.67 -5.95 -11.91
CA VAL A 81 -2.15 -7.34 -11.98
C VAL A 81 -2.42 -7.75 -13.42
N GLU A 82 -3.07 -6.90 -14.21
CA GLU A 82 -3.34 -7.19 -15.62
C GLU A 82 -2.05 -7.31 -16.43
N ARG A 83 -1.07 -6.42 -16.18
CA ARG A 83 0.25 -6.54 -16.80
C ARG A 83 0.90 -7.89 -16.48
N LEU A 84 0.90 -8.28 -15.20
CA LEU A 84 1.50 -9.54 -14.77
C LEU A 84 0.77 -10.74 -15.37
N ARG A 85 -0.56 -10.67 -15.50
CA ARG A 85 -1.37 -11.70 -16.17
C ARG A 85 -0.98 -11.83 -17.64
N VAL A 86 -0.82 -10.71 -18.36
CA VAL A 86 -0.39 -10.71 -19.76
C VAL A 86 1.00 -11.32 -19.89
N GLU A 87 1.95 -10.92 -19.04
CA GLU A 87 3.32 -11.46 -19.03
C GLU A 87 3.34 -12.97 -18.77
N TYR A 88 2.59 -13.45 -17.77
CA TYR A 88 2.45 -14.87 -17.49
C TYR A 88 1.86 -15.65 -18.68
N SER A 89 0.80 -15.09 -19.29
CA SER A 89 0.15 -15.71 -20.43
C SER A 89 1.11 -15.87 -21.60
N THR A 90 1.85 -14.80 -21.95
CA THR A 90 2.88 -14.82 -22.98
C THR A 90 3.97 -15.85 -22.68
N LEU A 91 4.53 -15.84 -21.47
CA LEU A 91 5.57 -16.79 -21.07
C LEU A 91 5.08 -18.24 -21.12
N LYS A 92 3.84 -18.49 -20.73
CA LYS A 92 3.20 -19.80 -20.87
C LYS A 92 3.07 -20.22 -22.33
N TYR A 93 2.68 -19.31 -23.23
CA TYR A 93 2.60 -19.61 -24.65
C TYR A 93 3.97 -19.91 -25.25
N ASP A 94 5.00 -19.17 -24.87
CA ASP A 94 6.37 -19.43 -25.30
C ASP A 94 6.84 -20.81 -24.81
N PHE A 95 6.63 -21.15 -23.54
CA PHE A 95 6.94 -22.48 -23.01
C PHE A 95 6.23 -23.60 -23.78
N ILE A 96 4.93 -23.46 -24.01
CA ILE A 96 4.17 -24.44 -24.79
C ILE A 96 4.73 -24.55 -26.20
N ASN A 97 5.04 -23.42 -26.84
CA ASN A 97 5.59 -23.38 -28.19
C ASN A 97 6.95 -24.07 -28.27
N GLU A 98 7.84 -23.84 -27.30
CA GLU A 98 9.12 -24.53 -27.21
C GLU A 98 8.97 -26.02 -26.92
N SER A 99 7.95 -26.41 -26.15
CA SER A 99 7.65 -27.82 -25.85
C SER A 99 6.98 -28.59 -27.00
N LYS A 100 6.66 -27.92 -28.13
CA LYS A 100 6.10 -28.60 -29.31
C LYS A 100 7.10 -29.60 -29.87
N ARG A 101 6.61 -30.78 -30.25
CA ARG A 101 7.45 -31.86 -30.83
C ARG A 101 8.28 -31.38 -32.03
N SER A 102 7.68 -30.63 -32.95
CA SER A 102 8.39 -30.07 -34.10
C SER A 102 9.53 -29.11 -33.73
N LYS A 103 9.38 -28.32 -32.65
CA LYS A 103 10.42 -27.42 -32.16
C LYS A 103 11.54 -28.16 -31.44
N ILE A 104 11.18 -29.21 -30.69
CA ILE A 104 12.15 -30.10 -30.05
C ILE A 104 12.94 -30.87 -31.12
N GLU A 105 12.28 -31.38 -32.15
CA GLU A 105 12.91 -32.07 -33.29
C GLU A 105 13.88 -31.16 -34.04
N GLU A 106 13.48 -29.91 -34.33
CA GLU A 106 14.36 -28.90 -34.94
C GLU A 106 15.61 -28.65 -34.07
N LYS A 107 15.44 -28.48 -32.75
CA LYS A 107 16.56 -28.29 -31.81
C LYS A 107 17.45 -29.53 -31.68
N ALA A 108 16.86 -30.73 -31.70
CA ALA A 108 17.57 -32.01 -31.58
C ALA A 108 18.27 -32.41 -32.89
N ALA A 109 17.76 -32.00 -34.05
CA ALA A 109 18.41 -32.20 -35.34
C ALA A 109 19.78 -31.48 -35.41
N ASN A 110 19.90 -30.31 -34.78
CA ASN A 110 21.20 -29.64 -34.62
C ASN A 110 22.21 -30.46 -33.80
N MET A 111 21.74 -31.40 -32.99
CA MET A 111 22.56 -32.34 -32.22
C MET A 111 22.77 -33.67 -32.95
N GLY A 112 22.28 -33.81 -34.20
CA GLY A 112 22.36 -35.03 -34.99
C GLY A 112 21.36 -36.12 -34.59
N LEU A 113 20.36 -35.80 -33.76
CA LEU A 113 19.33 -36.73 -33.32
C LEU A 113 18.16 -36.74 -34.31
N VAL A 114 17.65 -37.93 -34.65
CA VAL A 114 16.57 -38.14 -35.61
C VAL A 114 15.30 -38.58 -34.87
N PRO A 115 14.11 -38.05 -35.20
CA PRO A 115 12.87 -38.49 -34.58
C PRO A 115 12.57 -39.98 -34.86
N LEU A 116 11.95 -40.63 -33.89
CA LEU A 116 11.46 -42.01 -34.04
C LEU A 116 10.15 -41.99 -34.84
N GLU A 117 10.17 -42.48 -36.07
CA GLU A 117 8.94 -42.64 -36.89
C GLU A 117 8.07 -43.81 -36.40
N ASN A 118 8.66 -44.82 -35.77
CA ASN A 118 7.97 -46.01 -35.28
C ASN A 118 7.91 -46.02 -33.75
N ALA A 119 6.80 -46.54 -33.20
CA ALA A 119 6.63 -46.65 -31.76
C ALA A 119 7.69 -47.58 -31.12
N PRO A 120 8.19 -47.26 -29.92
CA PRO A 120 9.20 -48.06 -29.25
C PRO A 120 8.65 -49.45 -28.87
N ILE A 121 9.45 -50.48 -29.09
CA ILE A 121 9.09 -51.87 -28.73
C ILE A 121 9.24 -52.02 -27.22
N VAL A 122 8.15 -52.31 -26.51
CA VAL A 122 8.18 -52.63 -25.08
C VAL A 122 8.62 -54.08 -24.91
N ILE A 123 9.79 -54.28 -24.33
CA ILE A 123 10.30 -55.62 -23.99
C ILE A 123 9.65 -56.02 -22.66
N THR A 124 8.71 -56.96 -22.68
CA THR A 124 8.17 -57.58 -21.47
C THR A 124 9.04 -58.77 -21.09
N VAL A 125 9.54 -58.80 -19.86
CA VAL A 125 10.33 -59.94 -19.35
C VAL A 125 9.33 -61.00 -18.88
N PRO A 126 9.38 -62.25 -19.38
CA PRO A 126 8.53 -63.32 -18.86
C PRO A 126 8.90 -63.58 -17.40
N ASN A 127 7.92 -63.55 -16.51
CA ASN A 127 8.13 -63.81 -15.09
C ASN A 127 8.41 -65.32 -14.88
N LEU A 128 9.50 -65.66 -14.19
CA LEU A 128 10.00 -67.03 -14.02
C LEU A 128 9.31 -67.77 -12.85
N GLU A 129 7.99 -67.70 -12.73
CA GLU A 129 7.25 -68.28 -11.58
C GLU A 129 6.22 -69.36 -11.91
N ASP A 130 6.09 -69.75 -13.20
CA ASP A 130 5.23 -70.88 -13.59
C ASP A 130 6.10 -72.09 -14.05
N ASN A 131 6.71 -72.80 -13.09
CA ASN A 131 7.20 -74.18 -13.25
C ASN A 131 7.01 -74.96 -11.95
#